data_AF-A0A2A4FV37-F1
#
_entry.id   AF-A0A2A4FV37-F1
#
_cell.length_a   1.000
_cell.length_b   1.000
_cell.length_c   1.000
_cell.angle_alpha   90.00
_cell.angle_beta   90.00
_cell.angle_gamma   90.00
#
_symmetry.space_group_name_H-M   'P 1'
#
loop_
_entity.id
_entity.type
_entity.pdbx_description
1 polymer ?
#
loop_
_entity_poly.entity_id
_entity_poly.type
_entity_poly.pdbx_seq_one_letter_code
_entity_poly.pdbx_strand_id
1 'polypeptide(L)'
;MTGTDRAWADYQRVIDEARTRAMTSRWADTPQMRAQAAYYISMLQAFGFNLYMAPRQAYPTFFSHMIFTPVEYQWGAPSPDFRYHWTAIDGARTYRIWGRRGNTRWLDVQAQHGWWGDADQRNLANWDIDEFELGPDGSFEAIASPDPQPGNWMKLDRDSRNICLLVRDVWDDWANADGATIHIECIDRDPSHSVLLSEAQIAERLGKIAHMTSYSVDWYQDMSDTVLREAGGTNRFWLPTTSVSNVGGNPRAVYIQMIYDLAEDEALVIDCDIPDCKYWSLQLADPWFQTTDYRFHASSLNDKQARRDADGRVRIVLSPRDAGVPNWVDTAGLLKGLGMWRWYLSPSHPVPETKKVKLAEVRDHLPADTPVVTPEQRAVMLATRQAQVARRFGF
;
A
#
# COMPACT_ATOMS: atom_id res chain seq x y z
N MET A 1 -20.90 -3.99 34.99
CA MET A 1 -20.15 -3.69 33.75
C MET A 1 -20.13 -4.96 32.93
N THR A 2 -20.82 -4.98 31.79
CA THR A 2 -20.85 -6.15 30.90
C THR A 2 -19.46 -6.46 30.34
N GLY A 3 -19.29 -7.60 29.68
CA GLY A 3 -18.05 -7.88 28.94
C GLY A 3 -17.75 -6.81 27.90
N THR A 4 -18.78 -6.35 27.21
CA THR A 4 -18.72 -5.29 26.19
C THR A 4 -18.33 -3.93 26.77
N ASP A 5 -18.91 -3.52 27.91
CA ASP A 5 -18.59 -2.23 28.54
C ASP A 5 -17.11 -2.13 28.92
N ARG A 6 -16.55 -3.23 29.46
CA ARG A 6 -15.13 -3.31 29.80
C ARG A 6 -14.26 -3.24 28.56
N ALA A 7 -14.58 -4.03 27.53
CA ALA A 7 -13.85 -4.02 26.27
C ALA A 7 -13.89 -2.63 25.59
N TRP A 8 -15.01 -1.91 25.71
CA TRP A 8 -15.13 -0.55 25.23
C TRP A 8 -14.22 0.43 26.00
N ALA A 9 -14.20 0.35 27.33
CA ALA A 9 -13.30 1.17 28.14
C ALA A 9 -11.82 0.88 27.83
N ASP A 10 -11.44 -0.40 27.66
CA ASP A 10 -10.09 -0.79 27.26
C ASP A 10 -9.74 -0.31 25.86
N TYR A 11 -10.66 -0.43 24.90
CA TYR A 11 -10.51 0.12 23.56
C TYR A 11 -10.20 1.62 23.63
N GLN A 12 -11.01 2.41 24.34
CA GLN A 12 -10.79 3.86 24.46
C GLN A 12 -9.43 4.19 25.09
N ARG A 13 -9.05 3.49 26.15
CA ARG A 13 -7.76 3.69 26.82
C ARG A 13 -6.60 3.42 25.88
N VAL A 14 -6.59 2.28 25.18
CA VAL A 14 -5.49 1.92 24.27
C VAL A 14 -5.40 2.90 23.08
N ILE A 15 -6.54 3.34 22.54
CA ILE A 15 -6.54 4.37 21.48
C ILE A 15 -5.92 5.68 21.98
N ASP A 16 -6.25 6.13 23.20
CA ASP A 16 -5.66 7.36 23.74
C ASP A 16 -4.17 7.22 24.08
N GLU A 17 -3.73 6.05 24.55
CA GLU A 17 -2.32 5.72 24.74
C GLU A 17 -1.57 5.78 23.40
N ALA A 18 -2.10 5.14 22.34
CA ALA A 18 -1.52 5.17 21.00
C ALA A 18 -1.49 6.60 20.42
N ARG A 19 -2.56 7.37 20.62
CA ARG A 19 -2.62 8.79 20.25
C ARG A 19 -1.55 9.60 20.94
N THR A 20 -1.36 9.39 22.24
CA THR A 20 -0.33 10.08 23.02
C THR A 20 1.06 9.77 22.47
N ARG A 21 1.38 8.49 22.21
CA ARG A 21 2.66 8.09 21.61
C ARG A 21 2.88 8.71 20.23
N ALA A 22 1.87 8.70 19.36
CA ALA A 22 1.94 9.38 18.06
C ALA A 22 2.24 10.87 18.19
N MET A 23 1.57 11.56 19.13
CA MET A 23 1.71 12.99 19.37
C MET A 23 3.02 13.41 20.03
N THR A 24 3.67 12.51 20.77
CA THR A 24 4.94 12.78 21.47
C THR A 24 6.15 12.24 20.73
N SER A 25 5.93 11.54 19.62
CA SER A 25 7.01 11.04 18.78
C SER A 25 7.76 12.19 18.11
N ARG A 26 9.06 11.98 17.86
CA ARG A 26 9.93 12.90 17.11
C ARG A 26 9.40 13.24 15.71
N TRP A 27 8.54 12.40 15.15
CA TRP A 27 7.93 12.62 13.83
C TRP A 27 6.72 13.57 13.89
N ALA A 28 6.27 13.96 15.08
CA ALA A 28 5.23 14.95 15.34
C ALA A 28 5.82 16.28 15.86
N ASP A 29 6.97 16.69 15.32
CA ASP A 29 7.75 17.86 15.76
C ASP A 29 7.22 19.21 15.24
N THR A 30 6.38 19.20 14.21
CA THR A 30 5.72 20.40 13.66
C THR A 30 4.20 20.37 13.86
N PRO A 31 3.52 21.53 13.88
CA PRO A 31 2.05 21.58 13.95
C PRO A 31 1.36 20.77 12.85
N GLN A 32 1.89 20.79 11.62
CA GLN A 32 1.39 20.01 10.49
C GLN A 32 1.51 18.51 10.77
N MET A 33 2.67 18.04 11.23
CA MET A 33 2.87 16.63 11.53
C MET A 33 2.08 16.14 12.75
N ARG A 34 1.84 17.01 13.74
CA ARG A 34 0.92 16.72 14.86
C ARG A 34 -0.52 16.56 14.37
N ALA A 35 -0.97 17.41 13.45
CA ALA A 35 -2.29 17.27 12.84
C ALA A 35 -2.38 15.96 12.03
N GLN A 36 -1.33 15.62 11.29
CA GLN A 36 -1.25 14.36 10.54
C GLN A 36 -1.29 13.13 11.47
N ALA A 37 -0.61 13.18 12.62
CA ALA A 37 -0.69 12.13 13.64
C ALA A 37 -2.13 11.97 14.18
N ALA A 38 -2.89 13.05 14.33
CA ALA A 38 -4.29 13.00 14.77
C ALA A 38 -5.18 12.32 13.71
N TYR A 39 -4.95 12.69 12.45
CA TYR A 39 -5.60 12.08 11.30
C TYR A 39 -5.30 10.57 11.24
N TYR A 40 -4.03 10.19 11.37
CA TYR A 40 -3.58 8.81 11.39
C TYR A 40 -4.32 7.96 12.44
N ILE A 41 -4.42 8.43 13.68
CA ILE A 41 -5.14 7.73 14.75
C ILE A 41 -6.63 7.59 14.45
N SER A 42 -7.23 8.60 13.82
CA SER A 42 -8.64 8.55 13.45
C SER A 42 -8.87 7.57 12.30
N MET A 43 -7.98 7.57 11.30
CA MET A 43 -7.98 6.65 10.18
C MET A 43 -7.81 5.21 10.65
N LEU A 44 -6.91 4.93 11.60
CA LEU A 44 -6.69 3.58 12.15
C LEU A 44 -7.94 2.99 12.82
N GLN A 45 -8.75 3.82 13.48
CA GLN A 45 -10.02 3.35 14.07
C GLN A 45 -11.02 2.93 12.99
N ALA A 46 -11.16 3.74 11.93
CA ALA A 46 -12.03 3.41 10.80
C ALA A 46 -11.53 2.20 10.02
N PHE A 47 -10.22 2.14 9.77
CA PHE A 47 -9.55 1.02 9.11
C PHE A 47 -9.71 -0.28 9.90
N GLY A 48 -9.49 -0.24 11.22
CA GLY A 48 -9.69 -1.39 12.10
C GLY A 48 -11.16 -1.81 12.18
N PHE A 49 -12.12 -0.86 12.17
CA PHE A 49 -13.54 -1.21 12.04
C PHE A 49 -13.80 -2.00 10.75
N ASN A 50 -13.27 -1.53 9.63
CA ASN A 50 -13.43 -2.18 8.32
C ASN A 50 -12.83 -3.58 8.30
N LEU A 51 -11.68 -3.81 8.96
CA LEU A 51 -11.01 -5.11 9.01
C LEU A 51 -11.61 -6.09 10.02
N TYR A 52 -11.92 -5.62 11.24
CA TYR A 52 -12.23 -6.51 12.36
C TYR A 52 -13.69 -6.44 12.79
N MET A 53 -14.35 -5.29 12.71
CA MET A 53 -15.74 -5.15 13.18
C MET A 53 -16.77 -5.48 12.09
N ALA A 54 -16.58 -4.93 10.90
CA ALA A 54 -17.55 -5.02 9.80
C ALA A 54 -17.68 -6.42 9.18
N PRO A 55 -16.61 -7.18 8.91
CA PRO A 55 -16.73 -8.38 8.08
C PRO A 55 -17.51 -9.52 8.73
N ARG A 56 -18.12 -10.33 7.87
CA ARG A 56 -18.73 -11.62 8.21
C ARG A 56 -18.06 -12.70 7.37
N GLN A 57 -17.17 -13.45 7.98
CA GLN A 57 -16.36 -14.47 7.30
C GLN A 57 -17.20 -15.56 6.59
N ALA A 58 -18.39 -15.84 7.10
CA ALA A 58 -19.35 -16.76 6.45
C ALA A 58 -20.05 -16.14 5.21
N TYR A 59 -19.95 -14.83 5.02
CA TYR A 59 -20.52 -14.06 3.91
C TYR A 59 -19.42 -13.20 3.28
N PRO A 60 -18.39 -13.85 2.70
CA PRO A 60 -17.26 -13.11 2.17
C PRO A 60 -17.70 -12.29 0.95
N THR A 61 -17.13 -11.09 0.85
CA THR A 61 -17.15 -10.24 -0.34
C THR A 61 -15.76 -9.63 -0.47
N PHE A 62 -15.31 -9.40 -1.70
CA PHE A 62 -14.10 -8.61 -1.94
C PHE A 62 -14.41 -7.11 -1.80
N PHE A 63 -13.81 -6.47 -0.81
CA PHE A 63 -13.92 -5.03 -0.60
C PHE A 63 -12.74 -4.31 -1.25
N SER A 64 -12.99 -3.22 -1.98
CA SER A 64 -11.92 -2.42 -2.62
C SER A 64 -11.78 -0.98 -2.13
N HIS A 65 -12.78 -0.44 -1.41
CA HIS A 65 -12.80 0.96 -0.98
C HIS A 65 -12.73 1.16 0.53
N MET A 66 -12.67 0.06 1.28
CA MET A 66 -12.66 0.07 2.74
C MET A 66 -11.24 0.05 3.33
N ILE A 67 -10.23 -0.16 2.48
CA ILE A 67 -8.80 -0.08 2.80
C ILE A 67 -8.06 0.46 1.58
N PHE A 68 -6.89 1.08 1.78
CA PHE A 68 -5.96 1.48 0.71
C PHE A 68 -6.56 2.40 -0.38
N THR A 69 -7.60 3.14 -0.03
CA THR A 69 -8.20 4.17 -0.87
C THR A 69 -7.37 5.46 -0.79
N PRO A 70 -7.07 6.11 -1.94
CA PRO A 70 -6.26 7.32 -1.98
C PRO A 70 -6.78 8.43 -1.08
N VAL A 71 -5.93 8.93 -0.18
CA VAL A 71 -6.23 9.91 0.87
C VAL A 71 -6.95 9.28 2.06
N GLU A 72 -8.09 8.60 1.87
CA GLU A 72 -8.93 8.21 3.01
C GLU A 72 -8.36 7.05 3.86
N TYR A 73 -7.70 6.06 3.25
CA TYR A 73 -7.24 4.84 3.95
C TYR A 73 -5.80 4.46 3.60
N GLN A 74 -4.84 5.31 3.98
CA GLN A 74 -3.43 5.16 3.59
C GLN A 74 -2.57 4.41 4.61
N TRP A 75 -3.01 3.27 5.13
CA TRP A 75 -2.22 2.52 6.14
C TRP A 75 -1.06 1.75 5.48
N GLY A 76 0.19 1.94 5.93
CA GLY A 76 1.32 1.11 5.50
C GLY A 76 1.88 1.40 4.11
N ALA A 77 1.73 2.63 3.65
CA ALA A 77 2.19 3.13 2.36
C ALA A 77 1.75 2.25 1.17
N PRO A 78 0.43 2.00 0.99
CA PRO A 78 -0.06 1.23 -0.13
C PRO A 78 0.40 1.85 -1.45
N SER A 79 0.61 1.02 -2.47
CA SER A 79 1.13 1.51 -3.75
C SER A 79 0.07 2.33 -4.48
N PRO A 80 0.39 3.55 -4.97
CA PRO A 80 -0.46 4.34 -5.84
C PRO A 80 -0.93 3.58 -7.09
N ASP A 81 -0.12 2.63 -7.54
CA ASP A 81 -0.36 1.86 -8.76
C ASP A 81 -1.20 0.61 -8.50
N PHE A 82 -1.57 0.27 -7.26
CA PHE A 82 -2.27 -0.98 -6.94
C PHE A 82 -3.71 -0.73 -6.47
N ARG A 83 -4.64 -1.53 -7.00
CA ARG A 83 -6.03 -1.53 -6.58
C ARG A 83 -6.17 -2.79 -5.75
N TYR A 84 -6.39 -2.58 -4.47
CA TYR A 84 -6.44 -3.68 -3.53
C TYR A 84 -7.87 -4.15 -3.40
N HIS A 85 -8.05 -5.46 -3.39
CA HIS A 85 -9.29 -6.07 -2.93
C HIS A 85 -8.94 -6.98 -1.77
N TRP A 86 -9.83 -7.10 -0.81
CA TRP A 86 -9.57 -8.01 0.29
C TRP A 86 -10.83 -8.65 0.83
N THR A 87 -10.68 -9.79 1.48
CA THR A 87 -11.74 -10.45 2.23
C THR A 87 -11.16 -11.35 3.31
N ALA A 88 -12.01 -11.81 4.23
CA ALA A 88 -11.64 -12.77 5.27
C ALA A 88 -12.43 -14.08 5.07
N ILE A 89 -11.73 -15.21 5.10
CA ILE A 89 -12.27 -16.57 4.89
C ILE A 89 -11.78 -17.56 5.96
N ASP A 90 -12.50 -18.66 6.16
CA ASP A 90 -12.13 -19.77 7.03
C ASP A 90 -11.50 -20.87 6.17
N GLY A 91 -10.24 -21.24 6.42
CA GLY A 91 -9.51 -22.23 5.62
C GLY A 91 -10.09 -23.65 5.64
N ALA A 92 -11.05 -23.94 6.53
CA ALA A 92 -11.76 -25.21 6.55
C ALA A 92 -12.98 -25.27 5.63
N ARG A 93 -13.35 -24.16 4.99
CA ARG A 93 -14.52 -24.03 4.10
C ARG A 93 -14.10 -24.06 2.63
N THR A 94 -15.09 -24.16 1.77
CA THR A 94 -14.93 -24.18 0.32
C THR A 94 -15.54 -22.92 -0.29
N TYR A 95 -14.75 -22.27 -1.15
CA TYR A 95 -15.15 -21.03 -1.81
C TYR A 95 -14.97 -21.16 -3.31
N ARG A 96 -15.88 -20.53 -4.05
CA ARG A 96 -15.69 -20.26 -5.47
C ARG A 96 -15.26 -18.81 -5.62
N ILE A 97 -14.20 -18.58 -6.39
CA ILE A 97 -13.67 -17.27 -6.74
C ILE A 97 -13.69 -17.15 -8.25
N TRP A 98 -14.33 -16.11 -8.79
CA TRP A 98 -14.49 -15.97 -10.24
C TRP A 98 -14.54 -14.50 -10.66
N GLY A 99 -14.36 -14.28 -11.96
CA GLY A 99 -14.53 -12.97 -12.58
C GLY A 99 -13.76 -12.86 -13.87
N ARG A 100 -13.23 -11.67 -14.17
CA ARG A 100 -12.44 -11.39 -15.36
C ARG A 100 -11.07 -10.87 -14.95
N ARG A 101 -10.02 -11.40 -15.59
CA ARG A 101 -8.63 -11.03 -15.33
C ARG A 101 -8.34 -9.55 -15.62
N GLY A 102 -9.02 -8.95 -16.60
CA GLY A 102 -8.71 -7.60 -17.06
C GLY A 102 -7.41 -7.57 -17.88
N ASN A 103 -6.82 -6.39 -18.07
CA ASN A 103 -5.57 -6.19 -18.82
C ASN A 103 -4.46 -5.51 -17.99
N THR A 104 -4.66 -5.38 -16.68
CA THR A 104 -3.65 -4.90 -15.73
C THR A 104 -2.42 -5.80 -15.73
N ARG A 105 -1.30 -5.27 -15.24
CA ARG A 105 0.03 -5.86 -15.47
C ARG A 105 0.19 -7.28 -14.93
N TRP A 106 -0.38 -7.54 -13.76
CA TRP A 106 -0.60 -8.87 -13.18
C TRP A 106 -1.68 -8.77 -12.10
N LEU A 107 -2.25 -9.91 -11.72
CA LEU A 107 -3.24 -10.01 -10.66
C LEU A 107 -2.80 -11.08 -9.66
N ASP A 108 -2.48 -10.63 -8.45
CA ASP A 108 -1.88 -11.45 -7.40
C ASP A 108 -2.86 -11.63 -6.24
N VAL A 109 -3.11 -12.87 -5.82
CA VAL A 109 -3.93 -13.18 -4.63
C VAL A 109 -3.03 -13.78 -3.56
N GLN A 110 -2.83 -13.04 -2.48
CA GLN A 110 -2.05 -13.49 -1.33
C GLN A 110 -2.99 -13.97 -0.22
N ALA A 111 -2.76 -15.17 0.29
CA ALA A 111 -3.41 -15.66 1.51
C ALA A 111 -2.48 -15.51 2.72
N GLN A 112 -3.00 -14.93 3.78
CA GLN A 112 -2.29 -14.77 5.05
C GLN A 112 -3.17 -15.23 6.21
N HIS A 113 -2.58 -15.88 7.20
CA HIS A 113 -3.24 -16.07 8.48
C HIS A 113 -3.29 -14.73 9.21
N GLY A 114 -4.46 -14.38 9.74
CA GLY A 114 -4.66 -13.11 10.43
C GLY A 114 -4.47 -11.89 9.54
N TRP A 115 -4.24 -10.76 10.18
CA TRP A 115 -3.80 -9.53 9.57
C TRP A 115 -2.46 -9.10 10.19
N TRP A 116 -1.77 -8.16 9.52
CA TRP A 116 -0.52 -7.59 10.01
C TRP A 116 -0.60 -7.14 11.47
N GLY A 117 0.41 -7.55 12.24
CA GLY A 117 0.51 -7.29 13.66
C GLY A 117 -0.13 -8.36 14.54
N ASP A 118 -1.05 -9.18 14.01
CA ASP A 118 -1.58 -10.32 14.75
C ASP A 118 -0.44 -11.27 15.15
N ALA A 119 -0.48 -11.81 16.36
CA ALA A 119 0.65 -12.55 16.95
C ALA A 119 1.05 -13.82 16.17
N ASP A 120 0.12 -14.42 15.43
CA ASP A 120 0.30 -15.62 14.61
C ASP A 120 0.24 -15.34 13.11
N GLN A 121 0.38 -14.07 12.72
CA GLN A 121 0.40 -13.65 11.33
C GLN A 121 1.50 -14.38 10.55
N ARG A 122 1.13 -14.94 9.40
CA ARG A 122 2.06 -15.62 8.48
C ARG A 122 1.47 -15.72 7.08
N ASN A 123 2.35 -15.74 6.07
CA ASN A 123 1.94 -16.07 4.71
C ASN A 123 1.56 -17.55 4.62
N LEU A 124 0.48 -17.84 3.91
CA LEU A 124 0.00 -19.20 3.67
C LEU A 124 0.24 -19.62 2.22
N ALA A 125 -0.10 -18.74 1.28
CA ALA A 125 0.05 -19.01 -0.14
C ALA A 125 -0.01 -17.70 -0.96
N ASN A 126 0.40 -17.78 -2.21
CA ASN A 126 0.35 -16.68 -3.16
C ASN A 126 0.05 -17.26 -4.54
N TRP A 127 -0.96 -16.72 -5.23
CA TRP A 127 -1.38 -17.17 -6.55
C TRP A 127 -1.32 -16.02 -7.55
N ASP A 128 -0.74 -16.28 -8.71
CA ASP A 128 -0.81 -15.39 -9.86
C ASP A 128 -1.95 -15.85 -10.76
N ILE A 129 -2.95 -15.00 -10.98
CA ILE A 129 -4.08 -15.36 -11.84
C ILE A 129 -3.64 -15.46 -13.31
N ASP A 130 -2.48 -14.93 -13.68
CA ASP A 130 -1.89 -15.16 -15.01
C ASP A 130 -1.50 -16.64 -15.23
N GLU A 131 -1.34 -17.43 -14.16
CA GLU A 131 -1.02 -18.86 -14.22
C GLU A 131 -2.27 -19.76 -14.24
N PHE A 132 -3.47 -19.18 -14.16
CA PHE A 132 -4.72 -19.92 -14.16
C PHE A 132 -5.17 -20.27 -15.59
N GLU A 133 -5.99 -21.32 -15.70
CA GLU A 133 -6.77 -21.57 -16.90
C GLU A 133 -7.80 -20.45 -17.07
N LEU A 134 -7.65 -19.67 -18.15
CA LEU A 134 -8.53 -18.56 -18.51
C LEU A 134 -9.42 -18.94 -19.70
N GLY A 135 -10.67 -18.48 -19.64
CA GLY A 135 -11.59 -18.54 -20.78
C GLY A 135 -11.17 -17.59 -21.92
N PRO A 136 -11.74 -17.73 -23.13
CA PRO A 136 -11.38 -16.91 -24.29
C PRO A 136 -11.56 -15.40 -24.12
N ASP A 137 -12.42 -15.00 -23.17
CA ASP A 137 -12.71 -13.61 -22.86
C ASP A 137 -11.96 -13.10 -21.61
N GLY A 138 -11.03 -13.90 -21.08
CA GLY A 138 -10.29 -13.62 -19.85
C GLY A 138 -11.08 -13.93 -18.58
N SER A 139 -12.22 -14.63 -18.66
CA SER A 139 -12.91 -15.14 -17.47
C SER A 139 -12.06 -16.17 -16.75
N PHE A 140 -12.10 -16.18 -15.42
CA PHE A 140 -11.50 -17.25 -14.62
C PHE A 140 -12.49 -17.72 -13.55
N GLU A 141 -12.31 -18.97 -13.15
CA GLU A 141 -12.95 -19.55 -11.98
C GLU A 141 -11.92 -20.41 -11.25
N ALA A 142 -11.90 -20.32 -9.92
CA ALA A 142 -11.07 -21.13 -9.05
C ALA A 142 -11.84 -21.57 -7.82
N ILE A 143 -11.52 -22.77 -7.33
CA ILE A 143 -12.03 -23.27 -6.05
C ILE A 143 -10.93 -23.13 -5.00
N ALA A 144 -11.23 -22.37 -3.95
CA ALA A 144 -10.39 -22.31 -2.76
C ALA A 144 -10.92 -23.27 -1.69
N SER A 145 -10.15 -24.29 -1.34
CA SER A 145 -10.60 -25.38 -0.47
C SER A 145 -9.44 -26.09 0.24
N PRO A 146 -9.68 -26.72 1.40
CA PRO A 146 -8.69 -27.59 2.03
C PRO A 146 -8.47 -28.89 1.24
N ASP A 147 -9.51 -29.38 0.56
CA ASP A 147 -9.49 -30.63 -0.21
C ASP A 147 -9.18 -30.34 -1.69
N PRO A 148 -8.38 -31.18 -2.40
CA PRO A 148 -8.03 -30.96 -3.81
C PRO A 148 -9.23 -30.83 -4.75
N GLN A 149 -9.10 -29.96 -5.75
CA GLN A 149 -10.13 -29.67 -6.75
C GLN A 149 -9.54 -29.74 -8.16
N PRO A 150 -10.33 -30.07 -9.20
CA PRO A 150 -9.90 -29.98 -10.59
C PRO A 150 -9.76 -28.52 -11.03
N GLY A 151 -8.97 -28.28 -12.09
CA GLY A 151 -8.75 -26.96 -12.66
C GLY A 151 -7.96 -26.04 -11.73
N ASN A 152 -8.33 -24.75 -11.71
CA ASN A 152 -7.69 -23.76 -10.84
C ASN A 152 -8.04 -24.02 -9.37
N TRP A 153 -7.08 -24.57 -8.62
CA TRP A 153 -7.25 -24.88 -7.20
C TRP A 153 -6.36 -23.99 -6.34
N MET A 154 -7.00 -23.29 -5.40
CA MET A 154 -6.33 -22.50 -4.37
C MET A 154 -6.37 -23.26 -3.05
N LYS A 155 -5.31 -24.02 -2.76
CA LYS A 155 -5.21 -24.82 -1.53
C LYS A 155 -5.34 -23.94 -0.29
N LEU A 156 -6.29 -24.29 0.58
CA LEU A 156 -6.45 -23.71 1.92
C LEU A 156 -5.93 -24.67 2.99
N ASP A 157 -5.62 -24.12 4.17
CA ASP A 157 -5.25 -24.88 5.35
C ASP A 157 -6.45 -24.96 6.30
N ARG A 158 -6.95 -26.19 6.55
CA ARG A 158 -8.11 -26.46 7.42
C ARG A 158 -7.89 -25.98 8.85
N ASP A 159 -6.64 -25.88 9.29
CA ASP A 159 -6.29 -25.42 10.63
C ASP A 159 -6.22 -23.89 10.73
N SER A 160 -6.19 -23.20 9.58
CA SER A 160 -6.17 -21.74 9.50
C SER A 160 -7.58 -21.17 9.42
N ARG A 161 -8.18 -20.91 10.59
CA ARG A 161 -9.57 -20.42 10.71
C ARG A 161 -9.76 -18.92 10.43
N ASN A 162 -8.70 -18.17 10.22
CA ASN A 162 -8.76 -16.72 9.95
C ASN A 162 -7.76 -16.39 8.86
N ILE A 163 -8.20 -16.44 7.60
CA ILE A 163 -7.36 -16.13 6.44
C ILE A 163 -7.82 -14.81 5.84
N CYS A 164 -6.90 -13.85 5.70
CA CYS A 164 -7.08 -12.73 4.80
C CYS A 164 -6.64 -13.12 3.39
N LEU A 165 -7.54 -12.97 2.42
CA LEU A 165 -7.16 -12.93 1.00
C LEU A 165 -6.97 -11.47 0.61
N LEU A 166 -5.75 -11.08 0.27
CA LEU A 166 -5.42 -9.76 -0.26
C LEU A 166 -5.04 -9.87 -1.74
N VAL A 167 -5.87 -9.25 -2.57
CA VAL A 167 -5.70 -9.18 -4.02
C VAL A 167 -4.99 -7.88 -4.37
N ARG A 168 -3.94 -7.96 -5.18
CA ARG A 168 -3.24 -6.82 -5.76
C ARG A 168 -3.46 -6.81 -7.26
N ASP A 169 -4.29 -5.88 -7.71
CA ASP A 169 -4.52 -5.61 -9.11
C ASP A 169 -3.62 -4.43 -9.54
N VAL A 170 -2.67 -4.67 -10.44
CA VAL A 170 -1.56 -3.73 -10.71
C VAL A 170 -1.84 -2.87 -11.94
N TRP A 171 -2.26 -1.64 -11.69
CA TRP A 171 -2.54 -0.62 -12.69
C TRP A 171 -1.34 0.33 -12.77
N ASP A 172 -0.29 -0.05 -13.48
CA ASP A 172 0.87 0.81 -13.75
C ASP A 172 0.58 1.80 -14.90
N ASP A 173 -0.09 1.34 -15.96
CA ASP A 173 -0.62 2.18 -17.03
C ASP A 173 -2.06 2.64 -16.72
N TRP A 174 -2.16 3.74 -15.97
CA TRP A 174 -3.45 4.23 -15.49
C TRP A 174 -4.38 4.69 -16.63
N ALA A 175 -3.83 5.02 -17.80
CA ALA A 175 -4.59 5.49 -18.94
C ALA A 175 -5.31 4.33 -19.64
N ASN A 176 -4.64 3.19 -19.79
CA ASN A 176 -5.11 2.09 -20.65
C ASN A 176 -5.51 0.82 -19.90
N ALA A 177 -5.27 0.77 -18.58
CA ALA A 177 -5.66 -0.36 -17.77
C ALA A 177 -7.17 -0.42 -17.51
N ASP A 178 -7.69 -1.65 -17.58
CA ASP A 178 -8.99 -2.14 -17.17
C ASP A 178 -8.75 -3.30 -16.19
N GLY A 179 -9.00 -3.03 -14.92
CA GLY A 179 -8.70 -3.98 -13.86
C GLY A 179 -9.64 -5.16 -13.77
N ALA A 180 -9.29 -6.04 -12.85
CA ALA A 180 -10.01 -7.29 -12.66
C ALA A 180 -11.41 -7.05 -12.09
N THR A 181 -12.36 -7.87 -12.52
CA THR A 181 -13.57 -8.13 -11.73
C THR A 181 -13.33 -9.39 -10.93
N ILE A 182 -13.60 -9.36 -9.63
CA ILE A 182 -13.39 -10.52 -8.75
C ILE A 182 -14.54 -10.64 -7.76
N HIS A 183 -15.06 -11.86 -7.66
CA HIS A 183 -16.18 -12.25 -6.82
C HIS A 183 -15.80 -13.46 -5.99
N ILE A 184 -16.49 -13.63 -4.87
CA ILE A 184 -16.32 -14.79 -3.99
C ILE A 184 -17.67 -15.20 -3.42
N GLU A 185 -17.89 -16.51 -3.29
CA GLU A 185 -18.97 -17.07 -2.51
C GLU A 185 -18.50 -18.30 -1.74
N CYS A 186 -19.03 -18.51 -0.54
CA CYS A 186 -18.83 -19.73 0.24
C CYS A 186 -19.88 -20.76 -0.20
N ILE A 187 -19.44 -21.86 -0.82
CA ILE A 187 -20.35 -22.84 -1.45
C ILE A 187 -20.81 -23.94 -0.48
N ASP A 188 -20.16 -24.06 0.69
CA ASP A 188 -20.52 -25.00 1.77
C ASP A 188 -20.96 -24.27 3.06
N ARG A 189 -21.52 -23.06 2.90
CA ARG A 189 -22.05 -22.25 4.00
C ARG A 189 -23.30 -22.88 4.62
N ASP A 190 -23.37 -22.86 5.94
CA ASP A 190 -24.61 -23.10 6.67
C ASP A 190 -25.53 -21.86 6.58
N PRO A 191 -26.70 -21.93 5.91
CA PRO A 191 -27.60 -20.78 5.78
C PRO A 191 -28.23 -20.33 7.10
N SER A 192 -28.16 -21.14 8.16
CA SER A 192 -28.65 -20.80 9.50
C SER A 192 -27.72 -19.88 10.29
N HIS A 193 -26.49 -19.67 9.83
CA HIS A 193 -25.55 -18.76 10.48
C HIS A 193 -26.14 -17.34 10.57
N SER A 194 -26.07 -16.73 11.75
CA SER A 194 -26.53 -15.36 11.93
C SER A 194 -25.46 -14.35 11.49
N VAL A 195 -25.92 -13.23 10.93
CA VAL A 195 -25.08 -12.04 10.69
C VAL A 195 -24.94 -11.16 11.94
N LEU A 196 -25.70 -11.45 13.01
CA LEU A 196 -25.62 -10.71 14.27
C LEU A 196 -24.42 -11.20 15.08
N LEU A 197 -23.70 -10.25 15.68
CA LEU A 197 -22.55 -10.54 16.54
C LEU A 197 -23.02 -10.70 17.99
N SER A 198 -22.44 -11.66 18.71
CA SER A 198 -22.60 -11.78 20.16
C SER A 198 -21.79 -10.71 20.91
N GLU A 199 -22.12 -10.47 22.17
CA GLU A 199 -21.32 -9.57 23.03
C GLU A 199 -19.85 -9.99 23.10
N ALA A 200 -19.56 -11.30 23.17
CA ALA A 200 -18.20 -11.82 23.19
C ALA A 200 -17.44 -11.49 21.89
N GLN A 201 -18.10 -11.60 20.73
CA GLN A 201 -17.49 -11.24 19.45
C GLN A 201 -17.24 -9.74 19.33
N ILE A 202 -18.14 -8.90 19.84
CA ILE A 202 -17.93 -7.45 19.88
C ILE A 202 -16.73 -7.11 20.76
N ALA A 203 -16.64 -7.70 21.96
CA ALA A 203 -15.53 -7.48 22.88
C ALA A 203 -14.18 -7.89 22.26
N GLU A 204 -14.10 -9.05 21.59
CA GLU A 204 -12.91 -9.51 20.89
C GLU A 204 -12.50 -8.54 19.76
N ARG A 205 -13.47 -8.12 18.94
CA ARG A 205 -13.22 -7.24 17.78
C ARG A 205 -12.77 -5.85 18.22
N LEU A 206 -13.32 -5.30 19.30
CA LEU A 206 -12.82 -4.05 19.90
C LEU A 206 -11.36 -4.19 20.33
N GLY A 207 -11.02 -5.32 20.98
CA GLY A 207 -9.63 -5.64 21.34
C GLY A 207 -8.69 -5.69 20.13
N LYS A 208 -9.12 -6.29 19.02
CA LYS A 208 -8.33 -6.34 17.77
C LYS A 208 -8.10 -4.96 17.16
N ILE A 209 -9.10 -4.07 17.17
CA ILE A 209 -8.94 -2.69 16.68
C ILE A 209 -7.97 -1.90 17.57
N ALA A 210 -8.11 -2.03 18.89
CA ALA A 210 -7.20 -1.41 19.85
C ALA A 210 -5.76 -1.88 19.64
N HIS A 211 -5.56 -3.20 19.53
CA HIS A 211 -4.28 -3.81 19.25
C HIS A 211 -3.68 -3.30 17.94
N MET A 212 -4.45 -3.37 16.84
CA MET A 212 -3.99 -2.90 15.53
C MET A 212 -3.56 -1.44 15.58
N THR A 213 -4.31 -0.58 16.28
CA THR A 213 -3.98 0.84 16.39
C THR A 213 -2.67 1.05 17.13
N SER A 214 -2.51 0.39 18.29
CA SER A 214 -1.27 0.44 19.07
C SER A 214 -0.07 -0.07 18.27
N TYR A 215 -0.20 -1.28 17.70
CA TYR A 215 0.83 -1.92 16.88
C TYR A 215 1.25 -1.03 15.72
N SER A 216 0.29 -0.43 15.00
CA SER A 216 0.58 0.38 13.81
C SER A 216 1.34 1.66 14.16
N VAL A 217 1.05 2.27 15.31
CA VAL A 217 1.80 3.45 15.77
C VAL A 217 3.24 3.06 16.10
N ASP A 218 3.43 1.99 16.87
CA ASP A 218 4.75 1.56 17.32
C ASP A 218 5.61 1.10 16.12
N TRP A 219 5.04 0.25 15.27
CA TRP A 219 5.73 -0.34 14.13
C TRP A 219 6.24 0.70 13.13
N TYR A 220 5.40 1.64 12.69
CA TYR A 220 5.80 2.59 11.66
C TYR A 220 6.70 3.72 12.19
N GLN A 221 6.61 4.05 13.48
CA GLN A 221 7.60 4.92 14.11
C GLN A 221 8.98 4.26 14.15
N ASP A 222 9.04 3.02 14.62
CA ASP A 222 10.27 2.23 14.68
C ASP A 222 10.85 2.00 13.28
N MET A 223 9.98 1.81 12.28
CA MET A 223 10.39 1.68 10.89
C MET A 223 11.02 2.97 10.36
N SER A 224 10.38 4.12 10.53
CA SER A 224 10.94 5.42 10.11
C SER A 224 12.26 5.73 10.82
N ASP A 225 12.39 5.39 12.11
CA ASP A 225 13.63 5.53 12.87
C ASP A 225 14.73 4.59 12.37
N THR A 226 14.35 3.36 12.00
CA THR A 226 15.25 2.37 11.40
C THR A 226 15.74 2.83 10.04
N VAL A 227 14.86 3.29 9.14
CA VAL A 227 15.27 3.85 7.86
C VAL A 227 16.28 4.97 8.05
N LEU A 228 16.02 5.93 8.95
CA LEU A 228 16.97 7.03 9.19
C LEU A 228 18.34 6.52 9.69
N ARG A 229 18.33 5.59 10.64
CA ARG A 229 19.54 5.06 11.26
C ARG A 229 20.37 4.25 10.26
N GLU A 230 19.75 3.30 9.57
CA GLU A 230 20.44 2.36 8.68
C GLU A 230 20.86 3.01 7.35
N ALA A 231 20.14 4.04 6.88
CA ALA A 231 20.59 4.87 5.76
C ALA A 231 21.78 5.79 6.11
N GLY A 232 22.07 5.97 7.41
CA GLY A 232 23.09 6.90 7.89
C GLY A 232 22.68 8.37 7.77
N GLY A 233 21.38 8.68 7.88
CA GLY A 233 20.85 10.04 7.81
C GLY A 233 19.70 10.20 6.82
N THR A 234 19.34 11.45 6.53
CA THR A 234 18.29 11.81 5.59
C THR A 234 18.80 11.83 4.14
N ASN A 235 17.86 11.87 3.20
CA ASN A 235 18.08 12.02 1.77
C ASN A 235 18.93 10.90 1.16
N ARG A 236 18.96 9.71 1.76
CA ARG A 236 19.72 8.54 1.30
C ARG A 236 18.85 7.30 1.35
N PHE A 237 18.90 6.49 0.30
CA PHE A 237 18.20 5.22 0.25
C PHE A 237 18.94 4.14 1.03
N TRP A 238 18.17 3.33 1.75
CA TRP A 238 18.59 2.13 2.43
C TRP A 238 17.83 0.93 1.85
N LEU A 239 18.59 -0.11 1.48
CA LEU A 239 18.06 -1.40 1.10
C LEU A 239 18.06 -2.31 2.35
N PRO A 240 16.88 -2.69 2.87
CA PRO A 240 16.79 -3.62 3.98
C PRO A 240 17.41 -4.97 3.64
N THR A 241 18.07 -5.59 4.62
CA THR A 241 18.65 -6.93 4.50
C THR A 241 17.66 -8.05 4.86
N THR A 242 16.53 -7.69 5.47
CA THR A 242 15.48 -8.62 5.91
C THR A 242 14.35 -8.71 4.88
N SER A 243 13.82 -9.93 4.69
CA SER A 243 12.69 -10.14 3.79
C SER A 243 11.41 -9.53 4.35
N VAL A 244 10.70 -8.78 3.52
CA VAL A 244 9.38 -8.22 3.80
C VAL A 244 8.28 -9.28 3.92
N SER A 245 8.52 -10.50 3.44
CA SER A 245 7.58 -11.61 3.60
C SER A 245 7.26 -11.89 5.08
N ASN A 246 8.21 -11.65 5.98
CA ASN A 246 8.06 -11.89 7.42
C ASN A 246 7.09 -10.91 8.09
N VAL A 247 6.78 -9.81 7.42
CA VAL A 247 5.87 -8.75 7.88
C VAL A 247 4.83 -8.49 6.79
N GLY A 248 4.36 -9.54 6.12
CA GLY A 248 3.26 -9.56 5.15
C GLY A 248 3.46 -8.85 3.81
N GLY A 249 4.59 -8.17 3.57
CA GLY A 249 4.91 -7.57 2.27
C GLY A 249 4.85 -8.58 1.12
N ASN A 250 4.67 -8.11 -0.12
CA ASN A 250 4.61 -9.01 -1.26
C ASN A 250 5.98 -9.70 -1.42
N PRO A 251 6.05 -11.05 -1.43
CA PRO A 251 7.33 -11.77 -1.50
C PRO A 251 8.06 -11.57 -2.84
N ARG A 252 7.39 -11.06 -3.87
CA ARG A 252 7.96 -10.74 -5.19
C ARG A 252 8.56 -9.33 -5.27
N ALA A 253 8.54 -8.60 -4.16
CA ALA A 253 8.90 -7.19 -4.10
C ALA A 253 10.08 -6.91 -3.18
N VAL A 254 10.94 -5.98 -3.61
CA VAL A 254 11.97 -5.37 -2.77
C VAL A 254 11.64 -3.90 -2.58
N TYR A 255 11.71 -3.44 -1.34
CA TYR A 255 11.38 -2.08 -0.94
C TYR A 255 12.64 -1.39 -0.44
N ILE A 256 13.05 -0.30 -1.10
CA ILE A 256 14.19 0.53 -0.71
C ILE A 256 13.62 1.84 -0.20
N GLN A 257 14.06 2.29 0.96
CA GLN A 257 13.42 3.38 1.68
C GLN A 257 14.41 4.48 2.02
N MET A 258 13.94 5.72 2.05
CA MET A 258 14.68 6.87 2.57
C MET A 258 13.77 7.73 3.42
N ILE A 259 14.35 8.48 4.36
CA ILE A 259 13.71 9.67 4.91
C ILE A 259 14.29 10.87 4.18
N TYR A 260 13.49 11.62 3.42
CA TYR A 260 13.92 12.88 2.82
C TYR A 260 13.72 14.04 3.79
N ASP A 261 14.52 15.10 3.64
CA ASP A 261 14.48 16.33 4.44
C ASP A 261 15.00 17.50 3.58
N LEU A 262 14.08 18.36 3.15
CA LEU A 262 14.29 19.43 2.17
C LEU A 262 13.74 20.76 2.70
N ALA A 263 14.46 21.85 2.47
CA ALA A 263 13.87 23.19 2.57
C ALA A 263 12.99 23.50 1.34
N GLU A 264 12.17 24.55 1.42
CA GLU A 264 11.26 24.96 0.33
C GLU A 264 11.98 25.31 -0.97
N ASP A 265 13.26 25.68 -0.91
CA ASP A 265 14.11 26.04 -2.04
C ASP A 265 15.13 24.95 -2.41
N GLU A 266 14.99 23.75 -1.85
CA GLU A 266 15.84 22.59 -2.13
C GLU A 266 15.10 21.54 -2.97
N ALA A 267 15.89 20.73 -3.66
CA ALA A 267 15.44 19.56 -4.38
C ALA A 267 16.40 18.39 -4.14
N LEU A 268 15.88 17.16 -4.26
CA LEU A 268 16.67 15.94 -4.30
C LEU A 268 16.66 15.38 -5.71
N VAL A 269 17.82 15.36 -6.36
CA VAL A 269 18.00 14.63 -7.62
C VAL A 269 18.29 13.18 -7.27
N ILE A 270 17.44 12.27 -7.73
CA ILE A 270 17.52 10.83 -7.51
C ILE A 270 17.92 10.21 -8.85
N ASP A 271 19.07 9.54 -8.89
CA ASP A 271 19.63 8.92 -10.10
C ASP A 271 19.68 7.39 -9.92
N CYS A 272 19.02 6.66 -10.80
CA CYS A 272 18.93 5.20 -10.72
C CYS A 272 19.16 4.53 -12.08
N ASP A 273 19.93 3.44 -12.05
CA ASP A 273 19.96 2.47 -13.14
C ASP A 273 18.74 1.55 -13.04
N ILE A 274 18.06 1.32 -14.16
CA ILE A 274 16.82 0.53 -14.20
C ILE A 274 17.10 -0.81 -14.90
N PRO A 275 17.19 -1.93 -14.15
CA PRO A 275 17.38 -3.25 -14.71
C PRO A 275 16.14 -3.70 -15.51
N ASP A 276 16.27 -4.83 -16.20
CA ASP A 276 15.14 -5.51 -16.85
C ASP A 276 14.25 -6.18 -15.79
N CYS A 277 13.43 -5.37 -15.12
CA CYS A 277 12.51 -5.79 -14.08
C CYS A 277 11.07 -5.79 -14.59
N LYS A 278 10.19 -6.63 -13.99
CA LYS A 278 8.77 -6.59 -14.35
C LYS A 278 8.12 -5.27 -13.96
N TYR A 279 8.53 -4.57 -12.90
CA TYR A 279 7.95 -3.27 -12.52
C TYR A 279 8.84 -2.54 -11.51
N TRP A 280 8.81 -1.20 -11.56
CA TRP A 280 9.38 -0.37 -10.51
C TRP A 280 8.55 0.89 -10.30
N SER A 281 8.65 1.46 -9.10
CA SER A 281 8.10 2.77 -8.81
C SER A 281 8.83 3.48 -7.67
N LEU A 282 8.69 4.79 -7.63
CA LEU A 282 8.97 5.64 -6.49
C LEU A 282 7.66 6.27 -6.03
N GLN A 283 7.36 6.19 -4.73
CA GLN A 283 6.27 6.95 -4.13
C GLN A 283 6.73 7.66 -2.86
N LEU A 284 5.98 8.69 -2.47
CA LEU A 284 6.13 9.33 -1.19
C LEU A 284 5.10 8.83 -0.17
N ALA A 285 5.48 8.93 1.10
CA ALA A 285 4.59 8.83 2.24
C ALA A 285 5.05 9.80 3.33
N ASP A 286 4.19 10.07 4.30
CA ASP A 286 4.63 10.69 5.55
C ASP A 286 5.40 9.68 6.44
N PRO A 287 6.05 10.14 7.53
CA PRO A 287 6.72 9.25 8.49
C PRO A 287 5.81 8.28 9.25
N TRP A 288 4.48 8.43 9.17
CA TRP A 288 3.49 7.48 9.70
C TRP A 288 3.09 6.43 8.66
N PHE A 289 3.78 6.40 7.52
CA PHE A 289 3.50 5.53 6.37
C PHE A 289 2.13 5.80 5.73
N GLN A 290 1.67 7.05 5.73
CA GLN A 290 0.53 7.45 4.91
C GLN A 290 1.01 7.92 3.54
N THR A 291 0.65 7.17 2.48
CA THR A 291 0.99 7.53 1.10
C THR A 291 0.53 8.95 0.80
N THR A 292 1.46 9.79 0.36
CA THR A 292 1.20 11.16 -0.05
C THR A 292 0.16 11.16 -1.16
N ASP A 293 -0.73 12.15 -1.16
CA ASP A 293 -1.82 12.16 -2.13
C ASP A 293 -1.27 12.12 -3.56
N TYR A 294 -1.66 11.09 -4.30
CA TYR A 294 -1.27 10.90 -5.69
C TYR A 294 -2.42 11.19 -6.65
N ARG A 295 -3.59 11.58 -6.13
CA ARG A 295 -4.76 11.94 -6.93
C ARG A 295 -4.65 13.36 -7.46
N PHE A 296 -4.24 14.31 -6.62
CA PHE A 296 -4.11 15.73 -6.99
C PHE A 296 -2.65 16.19 -7.13
N HIS A 297 -1.68 15.38 -6.67
CA HIS A 297 -0.26 15.67 -6.79
C HIS A 297 0.48 14.56 -7.55
N ALA A 298 1.58 14.93 -8.20
CA ALA A 298 2.52 14.01 -8.83
C ALA A 298 3.47 13.39 -7.79
N SER A 299 2.95 12.84 -6.70
CA SER A 299 3.72 12.32 -5.56
C SER A 299 4.25 10.90 -5.72
N SER A 300 4.07 10.31 -6.91
CA SER A 300 4.65 9.03 -7.30
C SER A 300 4.88 8.93 -8.80
N LEU A 301 5.83 8.07 -9.18
CA LEU A 301 6.15 7.71 -10.55
C LEU A 301 6.41 6.21 -10.64
N ASN A 302 6.00 5.60 -11.75
CA ASN A 302 6.33 4.23 -12.11
C ASN A 302 7.02 4.15 -13.47
N ASP A 303 7.37 2.94 -13.90
CA ASP A 303 8.07 2.67 -15.15
C ASP A 303 7.32 3.01 -16.45
N LYS A 304 5.99 3.19 -16.40
CA LYS A 304 5.16 3.69 -17.51
C LYS A 304 5.06 5.21 -17.54
N GLN A 305 5.27 5.86 -16.40
CA GLN A 305 5.14 7.31 -16.23
C GLN A 305 6.48 8.03 -16.35
N ALA A 306 7.56 7.39 -15.90
CA ALA A 306 8.89 7.98 -15.91
C ALA A 306 9.53 7.96 -17.30
N ARG A 307 10.20 9.06 -17.65
CA ARG A 307 11.06 9.15 -18.83
C ARG A 307 12.45 8.63 -18.48
N ARG A 308 12.99 7.75 -19.32
CA ARG A 308 14.43 7.42 -19.31
C ARG A 308 15.20 8.50 -20.06
N ASP A 309 16.38 8.84 -19.55
CA ASP A 309 17.31 9.75 -20.21
C ASP A 309 18.05 9.04 -21.36
N ALA A 310 18.77 9.81 -22.18
CA ALA A 310 19.50 9.27 -23.34
C ALA A 310 20.59 8.24 -22.98
N ASP A 311 21.09 8.27 -21.75
CA ASP A 311 22.05 7.29 -21.22
C ASP A 311 21.38 6.05 -20.61
N GLY A 312 20.06 5.92 -20.72
CA GLY A 312 19.28 4.78 -20.27
C GLY A 312 18.90 4.81 -18.78
N ARG A 313 19.43 5.77 -18.01
CA ARG A 313 19.14 5.94 -16.58
C ARG A 313 17.84 6.71 -16.37
N VAL A 314 17.32 6.67 -15.14
CA VAL A 314 16.18 7.48 -14.74
C VAL A 314 16.64 8.48 -13.68
N ARG A 315 16.44 9.76 -13.97
CA ARG A 315 16.64 10.84 -13.01
C ARG A 315 15.32 11.45 -12.63
N ILE A 316 15.05 11.46 -11.33
CA ILE A 316 13.82 11.99 -10.72
C ILE A 316 14.20 13.19 -9.87
N VAL A 317 13.40 14.25 -9.93
CA VAL A 317 13.55 15.41 -9.06
C VAL A 317 12.43 15.39 -8.04
N LEU A 318 12.77 15.19 -6.78
CA LEU A 318 11.86 15.34 -5.65
C LEU A 318 11.99 16.77 -5.09
N SER A 319 10.90 17.54 -5.07
CA SER A 319 10.93 18.90 -4.53
C SER A 319 9.55 19.42 -4.14
N PRO A 320 9.46 20.38 -3.19
CA PRO A 320 8.17 20.99 -2.79
C PRO A 320 7.53 21.88 -3.86
N ARG A 321 8.31 22.28 -4.87
CA ARG A 321 7.87 23.14 -5.97
C ARG A 321 8.27 22.49 -7.30
N ASP A 322 7.45 22.70 -8.34
CA ASP A 322 7.69 22.13 -9.66
C ASP A 322 9.04 22.60 -10.21
N ALA A 323 9.91 21.64 -10.47
CA ALA A 323 11.24 21.88 -11.00
C ALA A 323 11.27 22.02 -12.54
N GLY A 324 10.11 21.94 -13.20
CA GLY A 324 9.95 22.09 -14.65
C GLY A 324 10.49 20.90 -15.45
N VAL A 325 10.46 19.69 -14.87
CA VAL A 325 10.93 18.44 -15.52
C VAL A 325 9.86 17.39 -15.71
N PRO A 326 10.03 16.47 -16.65
CA PRO A 326 9.12 15.34 -16.82
C PRO A 326 8.99 14.50 -15.54
N ASN A 327 10.12 14.06 -14.99
CA ASN A 327 10.19 13.19 -13.80
C ASN A 327 10.23 14.02 -12.50
N TRP A 328 9.26 14.89 -12.30
CA TRP A 328 9.10 15.60 -11.03
C TRP A 328 8.21 14.79 -10.07
N VAL A 329 8.63 14.68 -8.82
CA VAL A 329 7.84 14.13 -7.72
C VAL A 329 7.57 15.24 -6.71
N ASP A 330 6.29 15.55 -6.55
CA ASP A 330 5.79 16.60 -5.65
C ASP A 330 5.71 16.09 -4.21
N THR A 331 6.27 16.84 -3.26
CA THR A 331 6.18 16.50 -1.84
C THR A 331 4.79 16.79 -1.23
N ALA A 332 3.92 17.46 -1.97
CA ALA A 332 2.57 17.87 -1.53
C ALA A 332 2.59 18.64 -0.20
N GLY A 333 3.61 19.47 0.00
CA GLY A 333 3.78 20.30 1.19
C GLY A 333 4.45 19.61 2.37
N LEU A 334 4.93 18.36 2.24
CA LEU A 334 5.80 17.74 3.23
C LEU A 334 7.26 18.11 2.94
N LEU A 335 7.93 18.76 3.89
CA LEU A 335 9.37 19.05 3.78
C LEU A 335 10.25 17.88 4.24
N LYS A 336 9.68 17.01 5.08
CA LYS A 336 10.32 15.81 5.58
C LYS A 336 9.34 14.65 5.50
N GLY A 337 9.77 13.53 4.94
CA GLY A 337 8.89 12.38 4.74
C GLY A 337 9.65 11.15 4.29
N LEU A 338 8.89 10.12 3.90
CA LEU A 338 9.41 8.86 3.41
C LEU A 338 9.40 8.84 1.88
N GLY A 339 10.52 8.43 1.28
CA GLY A 339 10.57 8.01 -0.13
C GLY A 339 10.69 6.49 -0.17
N MET A 340 9.85 5.83 -0.97
CA MET A 340 9.85 4.38 -1.10
C MET A 340 9.94 3.94 -2.55
N TRP A 341 11.07 3.33 -2.89
CA TRP A 341 11.31 2.69 -4.17
C TRP A 341 10.91 1.22 -4.11
N ARG A 342 10.27 0.72 -5.17
CA ARG A 342 9.86 -0.68 -5.31
C ARG A 342 10.51 -1.30 -6.53
N TRP A 343 11.01 -2.51 -6.36
CA TRP A 343 11.37 -3.41 -7.44
C TRP A 343 10.46 -4.63 -7.37
N TYR A 344 9.85 -5.02 -8.48
CA TYR A 344 9.09 -6.27 -8.58
C TYR A 344 9.70 -7.15 -9.67
N LEU A 345 9.92 -8.43 -9.31
CA LEU A 345 10.46 -9.44 -10.21
C LEU A 345 11.66 -8.90 -10.99
N SER A 346 12.65 -8.40 -10.24
CA SER A 346 13.86 -7.79 -10.76
C SER A 346 15.05 -8.72 -10.53
N PRO A 347 15.96 -8.89 -11.53
CA PRO A 347 17.16 -9.69 -11.36
C PRO A 347 18.21 -9.03 -10.44
N SER A 348 18.13 -7.71 -10.27
CA SER A 348 19.01 -6.93 -9.39
C SER A 348 18.24 -5.79 -8.74
N HIS A 349 18.78 -5.21 -7.67
CA HIS A 349 18.12 -4.14 -6.92
C HIS A 349 19.07 -2.95 -6.75
N PRO A 350 19.38 -2.19 -7.82
CA PRO A 350 20.16 -0.96 -7.69
C PRO A 350 19.54 -0.05 -6.64
N VAL A 351 20.38 0.48 -5.75
CA VAL A 351 19.98 1.47 -4.75
C VAL A 351 20.12 2.85 -5.41
N PRO A 352 19.05 3.65 -5.52
CA PRO A 352 19.15 4.97 -6.15
C PRO A 352 20.13 5.87 -5.41
N GLU A 353 20.95 6.59 -6.17
CA GLU A 353 21.84 7.61 -5.65
C GLU A 353 21.10 8.94 -5.55
N THR A 354 21.50 9.78 -4.61
CA THR A 354 20.80 11.03 -4.32
C THR A 354 21.77 12.19 -4.18
N LYS A 355 21.35 13.36 -4.67
CA LYS A 355 22.07 14.62 -4.52
C LYS A 355 21.12 15.74 -4.17
N LYS A 356 21.29 16.33 -2.97
CA LYS A 356 20.53 17.51 -2.56
C LYS A 356 21.16 18.75 -3.16
N VAL A 357 20.33 19.60 -3.77
CA VAL A 357 20.76 20.79 -4.53
C VAL A 357 19.76 21.93 -4.30
N LYS A 358 20.11 23.16 -4.67
CA LYS A 358 19.11 24.23 -4.73
C LYS A 358 18.17 23.98 -5.90
N LEU A 359 16.89 24.30 -5.72
CA LEU A 359 15.86 24.13 -6.75
C LEU A 359 16.23 24.86 -8.05
N ALA A 360 16.86 26.03 -7.94
CA ALA A 360 17.33 26.82 -9.07
C ALA A 360 18.49 26.16 -9.85
N GLU A 361 19.23 25.24 -9.23
CA GLU A 361 20.41 24.57 -9.79
C GLU A 361 20.07 23.18 -10.39
N VAL A 362 18.82 22.73 -10.27
CA VAL A 362 18.43 21.36 -10.67
C VAL A 362 18.76 21.05 -12.13
N ARG A 363 18.65 22.04 -13.03
CA ARG A 363 18.97 21.85 -14.45
C ARG A 363 20.44 21.47 -14.67
N ASP A 364 21.35 22.00 -13.86
CA ASP A 364 22.79 21.75 -13.96
C ASP A 364 23.18 20.33 -13.52
N HIS A 365 22.24 19.61 -12.91
CA HIS A 365 22.40 18.25 -12.42
C HIS A 365 21.64 17.22 -13.26
N LEU A 366 21.14 17.61 -14.43
CA LEU A 366 20.40 16.75 -15.34
C LEU A 366 21.01 16.80 -16.75
N PRO A 367 20.75 15.79 -17.59
CA PRO A 367 21.20 15.80 -18.97
C PRO A 367 20.73 17.04 -19.72
N ALA A 368 21.58 17.58 -20.60
CA ALA A 368 21.28 18.82 -21.34
C ALA A 368 20.04 18.69 -22.25
N ASP A 369 19.66 17.47 -22.64
CA ASP A 369 18.48 17.14 -23.43
C ASP A 369 17.23 16.85 -22.59
N THR A 370 17.26 17.10 -21.27
CA THR A 370 16.08 17.04 -20.41
C THR A 370 15.04 18.08 -20.85
N PRO A 371 13.83 17.68 -21.26
CA PRO A 371 12.78 18.59 -21.68
C PRO A 371 12.36 19.51 -20.55
N VAL A 372 11.95 20.72 -20.92
CA VAL A 372 11.26 21.62 -20.03
C VAL A 372 9.77 21.28 -20.03
N VAL A 373 9.18 21.19 -18.85
CA VAL A 373 7.73 21.09 -18.66
C VAL A 373 7.20 22.44 -18.20
N THR A 374 6.30 23.05 -18.97
CA THR A 374 5.69 24.34 -18.60
C THR A 374 4.61 24.17 -17.54
N PRO A 375 4.23 25.24 -16.81
CA PRO A 375 3.11 25.19 -15.87
C PRO A 375 1.80 24.69 -16.50
N GLU A 376 1.51 25.05 -17.75
CA GLU A 376 0.31 24.61 -18.48
C GLU A 376 0.37 23.11 -18.78
N GLN A 377 1.53 22.61 -19.22
CA GLN A 377 1.74 21.18 -19.42
C GLN A 377 1.61 20.41 -18.11
N ARG A 378 2.15 20.95 -17.00
CA ARG A 378 1.97 20.34 -15.67
C ARG A 378 0.51 20.28 -15.27
N ALA A 379 -0.25 21.35 -15.46
CA ALA A 379 -1.68 21.38 -15.15
C ALA A 379 -2.45 20.30 -15.92
N VAL A 380 -2.14 20.10 -17.21
CA VAL A 380 -2.72 19.02 -18.02
C VAL A 380 -2.35 17.63 -17.49
N MET A 381 -1.08 17.42 -17.10
CA MET A 381 -0.64 16.16 -16.51
C MET A 381 -1.38 15.84 -15.21
N LEU A 382 -1.54 16.82 -14.31
CA LEU A 382 -2.25 16.65 -13.04
C LEU A 382 -3.75 16.40 -13.25
N ALA A 383 -4.40 17.12 -14.15
CA ALA A 383 -5.80 16.88 -14.50
C ALA A 383 -6.02 15.48 -15.10
N THR A 384 -5.09 15.04 -15.96
CA THR A 384 -5.11 13.69 -16.54
C THR A 384 -4.99 12.63 -15.45
N ARG A 385 -4.05 12.82 -14.52
CA ARG A 385 -3.82 11.93 -13.39
C ARG A 385 -5.06 11.82 -12.51
N GLN A 386 -5.67 12.94 -12.16
CA GLN A 386 -6.91 12.98 -11.39
C GLN A 386 -8.03 12.20 -12.07
N ALA A 387 -8.23 12.39 -13.38
CA ALA A 387 -9.25 11.67 -14.14
C ALA A 387 -9.01 10.16 -14.19
N GLN A 388 -7.75 9.74 -14.34
CA GLN A 388 -7.36 8.33 -14.34
C GLN A 388 -7.59 7.66 -12.98
N VAL A 389 -7.23 8.33 -11.88
CA VAL A 389 -7.52 7.84 -10.52
C VAL A 389 -9.02 7.76 -10.29
N ALA A 390 -9.78 8.78 -10.70
CA ALA A 390 -11.24 8.77 -10.58
C ALA A 390 -11.88 7.60 -11.35
N ARG A 391 -11.47 7.33 -12.59
CA ARG A 391 -11.94 6.17 -13.36
C ARG A 391 -11.65 4.86 -12.64
N ARG A 392 -10.42 4.71 -12.16
CA ARG A 392 -9.95 3.48 -11.53
C ARG A 392 -10.69 3.15 -10.24
N PHE A 393 -10.97 4.15 -9.42
CA PHE A 393 -11.67 3.97 -8.14
C PHE A 393 -13.19 4.23 -8.24
N GLY A 394 -13.71 4.72 -9.38
CA GLY A 394 -15.14 4.99 -9.55
C GLY A 394 -15.66 6.13 -8.69
N PHE A 395 -14.89 7.22 -8.58
CA PHE A 395 -15.29 8.45 -7.88
C PHE A 395 -16.26 9.33 -8.67
#